data_AF-A0A3D1XVU9-F1
#
_entry.id   AF-A0A3D1XVU9-F1
#
_cell.length_a   1.000
_cell.length_b   1.000
_cell.length_c   1.000
_cell.angle_alpha   90.00
_cell.angle_beta   90.00
_cell.angle_gamma   90.00
#
_symmetry.space_group_name_H-M   'P 1'
#
loop_
_entity.id
_entity.type
_entity.pdbx_description
1 polymer ?
#
loop_
_entity_poly.entity_id
_entity_poly.type
_entity_poly.pdbx_seq_one_letter_code
_entity_poly.pdbx_strand_id
1 'polypeptide(L)' 'MKKRLFTPGPTPVPEDVLLEMARPIIHHRTAEFMKIAGEAEEGLKYLFQT' A
#
# COMPACT_ATOMS: atom_id res chain seq x y z
N MET A 1 3.58 19.07 16.48
CA MET A 1 2.18 19.08 16.00
C MET A 1 2.14 18.35 14.66
N LYS A 2 1.28 17.34 14.45
CA LYS A 2 1.18 16.64 13.16
C LYS A 2 0.49 17.57 12.14
N LYS A 3 1.14 17.80 10.99
CA LYS A 3 0.59 18.67 9.92
C LYS A 3 -0.67 18.00 9.35
N ARG A 4 -1.82 18.69 9.44
CA ARG A 4 -3.08 18.22 8.85
C ARG A 4 -3.25 18.87 7.47
N LEU A 5 -3.56 18.05 6.47
CA LEU A 5 -3.85 18.50 5.11
C LEU A 5 -5.37 18.48 4.94
N PHE A 6 -5.95 19.64 4.63
CA PHE A 6 -7.38 19.81 4.35
C PHE A 6 -7.62 20.23 2.88
N THR A 7 -6.68 19.88 2.00
CA THR A 7 -6.84 19.99 0.55
C THR A 7 -7.57 18.75 0.01
N PRO A 8 -8.17 18.79 -1.19
CA PRO A 8 -8.79 17.61 -1.82
C PRO A 8 -7.85 16.42 -2.01
N GLY A 9 -6.54 16.67 -2.00
CA GLY A 9 -5.48 15.67 -2.02
C GLY A 9 -4.11 16.35 -2.12
N PRO A 10 -3.02 15.64 -1.79
CA PRO A 10 -2.99 14.34 -1.12
C PRO A 10 -3.47 14.43 0.34
N THR A 11 -4.03 13.34 0.86
CA THR A 11 -4.39 13.21 2.29
C THR A 11 -3.20 12.64 3.10
N PRO A 12 -3.18 12.80 4.43
CA PRO A 12 -2.18 12.15 5.26
C PRO A 12 -2.25 10.62 5.12
N VAL A 13 -1.11 9.97 4.85
CA VAL A 13 -1.01 8.51 4.77
C VAL A 13 -1.21 7.91 6.18
N PRO A 14 -1.99 6.82 6.32
CA PRO A 14 -2.09 6.07 7.58
C PRO A 14 -0.72 5.64 8.13
N GLU A 15 -0.58 5.62 9.46
CA GLU A 15 0.72 5.36 10.12
C GLU A 15 1.22 3.94 9.91
N ASP A 16 0.32 2.96 9.89
CA ASP A 16 0.60 1.56 9.59
C ASP A 16 1.16 1.37 8.17
N VAL A 17 0.60 2.07 7.18
CA VAL A 17 1.11 2.06 5.80
C VAL A 17 2.52 2.65 5.74
N LEU A 18 2.78 3.76 6.45
CA LEU A 18 4.12 4.36 6.53
C LEU A 18 5.14 3.41 7.19
N LEU A 19 4.72 2.67 8.22
CA LEU A 19 5.57 1.67 8.88
C LEU A 19 5.91 0.51 7.95
N GLU A 20 4.95 0.00 7.18
CA GLU A 20 5.22 -1.05 6.19
C GLU A 20 6.14 -0.56 5.07
N MET A 21 5.97 0.69 4.60
CA MET A 21 6.86 1.31 3.62
C MET A 21 8.29 1.55 4.12
N ALA A 22 8.51 1.56 5.44
CA ALA A 22 9.83 1.70 6.04
C ALA A 22 10.64 0.37 6.07
N ARG A 23 10.01 -0.75 5.70
CA ARG A 23 10.66 -2.07 5.71
C ARG A 23 11.65 -2.21 4.54
N PRO A 24 12.66 -3.11 4.66
CA PRO A 24 13.55 -3.42 3.55
C PRO A 24 12.81 -3.92 2.31
N ILE A 25 13.29 -3.52 1.13
CA ILE A 25 12.72 -3.95 -0.14
C ILE A 25 13.01 -5.44 -0.37
N ILE A 26 11.98 -6.19 -0.74
CA ILE A 26 12.09 -7.59 -1.17
C ILE A 26 12.29 -7.70 -2.68
N HIS A 27 12.95 -8.77 -3.13
CA HIS A 27 13.20 -8.99 -4.55
C HIS A 27 11.93 -9.48 -5.28
N HIS A 28 11.64 -8.90 -6.44
CA HIS A 28 10.38 -9.11 -7.19
C HIS A 28 10.18 -10.53 -7.73
N ARG A 29 11.21 -11.38 -7.80
CA ARG A 29 11.09 -12.78 -8.26
C ARG A 29 11.01 -13.80 -7.14
N THR A 30 10.77 -13.36 -5.91
CA THR A 30 10.62 -14.24 -4.75
C THR A 30 9.17 -14.71 -4.61
N ALA A 31 8.97 -15.87 -3.99
CA ALA A 31 7.62 -16.39 -3.69
C ALA A 31 6.83 -15.43 -2.77
N GLU A 32 7.52 -14.73 -1.86
CA GLU A 32 6.94 -13.71 -0.99
C GLU A 32 6.36 -12.55 -1.79
N PHE A 33 7.13 -11.98 -2.73
CA PHE A 33 6.65 -10.90 -3.58
C PHE A 33 5.46 -11.33 -4.44
N MET A 34 5.55 -12.51 -5.08
CA MET A 34 4.47 -13.00 -5.93
C MET A 34 3.16 -13.19 -5.15
N LYS A 35 3.25 -13.61 -3.89
CA LYS A 35 2.09 -13.71 -3.00
C LYS A 35 1.45 -12.33 -2.75
N ILE A 36 2.26 -11.33 -2.35
CA ILE A 36 1.78 -9.97 -2.08
C ILE A 36 1.16 -9.33 -3.33
N ALA A 37 1.79 -9.52 -4.50
CA ALA A 37 1.27 -9.01 -5.76
C ALA A 37 -0.09 -9.64 -6.12
N GLY A 38 -0.26 -10.94 -5.89
CA GLY A 38 -1.55 -11.62 -6.08
C GLY A 38 -2.63 -11.12 -5.12
N GLU A 39 -2.30 -10.93 -3.85
CA GLU A 39 -3.24 -10.35 -2.87
C GLU A 39 -3.68 -8.92 -3.26
N ALA A 40 -2.75 -8.12 -3.77
CA ALA A 40 -3.06 -6.79 -4.29
C ALA A 40 -3.97 -6.85 -5.53
N GLU A 41 -3.72 -7.77 -6.47
CA GLU A 41 -4.56 -7.97 -7.65
C GLU A 41 -6.00 -8.33 -7.29
N GLU A 42 -6.21 -9.24 -6.34
CA GLU A 42 -7.55 -9.61 -5.85
C GLU A 42 -8.24 -8.43 -5.15
N GLY A 43 -7.49 -7.63 -4.38
CA GLY A 43 -7.99 -6.40 -3.80
C GLY A 43 -8.44 -5.38 -4.86
N LEU A 44 -7.72 -5.28 -5.98
CA LEU A 44 -8.09 -4.42 -7.10
C LEU A 44 -9.34 -4.93 -7.82
N LYS A 45 -9.49 -6.25 -8.02
CA LYS A 45 -10.71 -6.85 -8.58
C LYS A 45 -11.92 -6.52 -7.72
N TYR A 46 -11.79 -6.70 -6.40
CA TYR A 46 -12.82 -6.27 -5.46
C TYR A 46 -13.10 -4.77 -5.55
N LEU A 47 -12.08 -3.91 -5.58
CA LEU A 47 -12.27 -2.45 -5.61
C LEU A 47 -12.99 -1.98 -6.89
N PHE A 48 -12.56 -2.49 -8.05
CA PHE A 48 -13.10 -2.12 -9.35
C PHE A 48 -14.34 -2.92 -9.74
N GLN A 49 -14.73 -3.92 -8.94
CA GLN A 49 -15.86 -4.81 -9.19
C GLN A 49 -15.73 -5.54 -10.54
N THR A 50 -14.55 -6.13 -10.78
CA THR A 50 -14.20 -6.92 -11.99
C THR A 50 -13.87 -8.35 -11.64
#